data_AF-A0A382B4G3-F1
#
_entry.id   AF-A0A382B4G3-F1
#
_cell.length_a   1.000
_cell.length_b   1.000
_cell.length_c   1.000
_cell.angle_alpha   90.00
_cell.angle_beta   90.00
_cell.angle_gamma   90.00
#
_symmetry.space_group_name_H-M   'P 1'
#
loop_
_entity.id
_entity.type
_entity.pdbx_description
1 polymer ?
#
loop_
_entity_poly.entity_id
_entity_poly.type
_entity_poly.pdbx_seq_one_letter_code
_entity_poly.pdbx_strand_id
1 'polypeptide(L)'
;MSEETGRASFILSNEMREYFEKIGISKSGKGDSKTGYFPTNIHPFYLSMIMGIAKKKMAAPTEMKKDMVDEWVSDARTYEEELDGLGFYLHCKSLGLVKDEADNRILDEMKGFFEGEVKYTNEGYQLMNKYAQGGFKIIMDRIPDTRDLADWLSIYLSILEE
;
A
#
# COMPACT_ATOMS: atom_id res chain seq x y z
N MET A 1 23.92 -9.05 -17.58
CA MET A 1 22.67 -8.26 -17.71
C MET A 1 21.56 -9.19 -17.26
N SER A 2 21.42 -9.41 -15.95
CA SER A 2 20.50 -10.39 -15.39
C SER A 2 19.14 -9.74 -15.17
N GLU A 3 18.12 -10.51 -15.57
CA GLU A 3 16.69 -10.24 -15.60
C GLU A 3 16.15 -9.51 -14.36
N GLU A 4 15.25 -8.55 -14.62
CA GLU A 4 14.30 -7.97 -13.66
C GLU A 4 13.39 -9.09 -13.10
N THR A 5 13.92 -9.92 -12.21
CA THR A 5 13.09 -10.85 -11.44
C THR A 5 12.30 -10.03 -10.43
N GLY A 6 10.97 -9.98 -10.62
CA GLY A 6 10.06 -9.29 -9.72
C GLY A 6 10.23 -9.77 -8.29
N ARG A 7 10.25 -8.82 -7.37
CA ARG A 7 10.45 -9.11 -5.96
C ARG A 7 9.13 -9.59 -5.33
N ALA A 8 9.14 -10.78 -4.74
CA ALA A 8 8.02 -11.40 -4.03
C ALA A 8 7.75 -10.78 -2.64
N SER A 9 7.82 -9.45 -2.50
CA SER A 9 7.58 -8.78 -1.23
C SER A 9 7.15 -7.33 -1.39
N PHE A 10 6.49 -6.81 -0.36
CA PHE A 10 6.16 -5.39 -0.26
C PHE A 10 7.40 -4.53 -0.06
N ILE A 11 7.39 -3.34 -0.65
CA ILE A 11 8.51 -2.39 -0.65
C ILE A 11 8.05 -1.08 0.00
N LEU A 12 8.56 -0.83 1.21
CA LEU A 12 8.37 0.43 1.93
C LEU A 12 9.66 1.26 1.91
N SER A 13 9.80 2.17 0.95
CA SER A 13 11.04 2.96 0.77
C SER A 13 11.51 3.61 2.08
N ASN A 14 12.82 3.83 2.24
CA ASN A 14 13.35 4.47 3.45
C ASN A 14 12.69 5.84 3.69
N GLU A 15 12.46 6.60 2.62
CA GLU A 15 11.76 7.88 2.67
C GLU A 15 10.32 7.73 3.17
N MET A 16 9.59 6.72 2.67
CA MET A 16 8.24 6.41 3.15
C MET A 16 8.25 6.07 4.63
N ARG A 17 9.18 5.21 5.06
CA ARG A 17 9.35 4.87 6.47
C ARG A 17 9.61 6.10 7.33
N GLU A 18 10.61 6.91 6.97
CA GLU A 18 10.99 8.12 7.70
C GLU A 18 9.84 9.13 7.77
N TYR A 19 9.05 9.27 6.71
CA TYR A 19 7.86 10.12 6.68
C TYR A 19 6.80 9.64 7.69
N PHE A 20 6.42 8.36 7.63
CA PHE A 20 5.38 7.81 8.50
C PHE A 20 5.83 7.70 9.97
N GLU A 21 7.14 7.53 10.23
CA GLU A 21 7.72 7.61 11.57
C GLU A 21 7.56 9.00 12.19
N LYS A 22 7.78 10.08 11.43
CA LYS A 22 7.65 11.47 11.92
C LYS A 22 6.24 11.79 12.40
N ILE A 23 5.22 11.27 11.72
CA ILE A 23 3.81 11.55 12.01
C ILE A 23 3.20 10.58 13.05
N GLY A 24 4.01 9.70 13.63
CA GLY A 24 3.57 8.82 14.72
C GLY A 24 3.03 7.46 14.30
N ILE A 25 3.12 7.09 13.02
CA ILE A 25 2.79 5.74 12.54
C ILE A 25 4.04 4.85 12.68
N SER A 26 4.50 4.64 13.92
CA SER A 26 5.57 3.67 14.22
C SER A 26 5.42 3.03 15.60
N LYS A 27 5.84 1.76 15.71
CA LYS A 27 5.92 1.02 17.00
C LYS A 27 6.90 1.62 18.01
N SER A 28 7.75 2.56 17.58
CA SER A 28 8.88 3.03 18.36
C SER A 28 8.56 4.16 19.35
N GLY A 29 7.34 4.72 19.29
CA GLY A 29 6.95 5.84 20.16
C GLY A 29 7.76 7.13 19.92
N LYS A 30 8.44 7.25 18.77
CA LYS A 30 9.33 8.37 18.42
C LYS A 30 8.70 9.46 17.55
N GLY A 31 7.41 9.36 17.23
CA GLY A 31 6.71 10.39 16.47
C GLY A 31 6.19 11.52 17.36
N ASP A 32 5.93 12.68 16.75
CA ASP A 32 5.44 13.87 17.46
C ASP A 32 3.95 13.78 17.81
N SER A 33 3.21 12.82 17.22
CA SER A 33 1.79 12.62 17.47
C SER A 33 1.53 12.05 18.87
N LYS A 34 0.68 12.74 19.64
CA LYS A 34 0.27 12.37 21.00
C LYS A 34 -1.01 11.53 21.04
N THR A 35 -1.63 11.26 19.88
CA THR A 35 -2.86 10.48 19.78
C THR A 35 -2.53 8.99 19.96
N GLY A 36 -2.67 8.49 21.19
CA GLY A 36 -2.38 7.09 21.53
C GLY A 36 -3.19 6.06 20.72
N TYR A 37 -2.62 4.86 20.60
CA TYR A 37 -3.20 3.60 20.08
C TYR A 37 -3.52 3.43 18.58
N PHE A 38 -3.18 4.37 17.71
CA PHE A 38 -3.18 4.13 16.25
C PHE A 38 -1.97 3.37 15.63
N PRO A 39 -0.76 3.32 16.24
CA PRO A 39 0.40 2.65 15.64
C PRO A 39 0.23 1.14 15.36
N THR A 40 -0.80 0.51 15.93
CA THR A 40 -1.06 -0.93 15.83
C THR A 40 -1.93 -1.34 14.64
N ASN A 41 -2.74 -0.42 14.08
CA ASN A 41 -3.82 -0.78 13.13
C ASN A 41 -3.63 -0.23 11.71
N ILE A 42 -2.69 0.70 11.49
CA ILE A 42 -2.51 1.37 10.20
C ILE A 42 -1.13 1.06 9.65
N HIS A 43 -1.10 0.45 8.45
CA HIS A 43 0.15 0.09 7.80
C HIS A 43 0.49 1.11 6.68
N PRO A 44 1.65 1.81 6.77
CA PRO A 44 2.07 2.85 5.82
C PRO A 44 1.98 2.46 4.33
N PHE A 45 2.31 1.20 4.03
CA PHE A 45 2.22 0.66 2.68
C PHE A 45 0.80 0.74 2.13
N TYR A 46 -0.20 0.35 2.92
CA TYR A 46 -1.60 0.29 2.48
C TYR A 46 -2.21 1.68 2.31
N LEU A 47 -1.92 2.63 3.20
CA LEU A 47 -2.34 4.02 2.99
C LEU A 47 -1.80 4.57 1.67
N SER A 48 -0.52 4.30 1.41
CA SER A 48 0.11 4.74 0.18
C SER A 48 -0.48 4.02 -1.04
N MET A 49 -0.78 2.72 -0.92
CA MET A 49 -1.38 1.93 -1.99
C MET A 49 -2.81 2.39 -2.30
N ILE A 50 -3.66 2.57 -1.28
CA ILE A 50 -5.03 3.06 -1.40
C ILE A 50 -5.05 4.42 -2.11
N MET A 51 -4.18 5.35 -1.69
CA MET A 51 -4.05 6.65 -2.35
C MET A 51 -3.63 6.51 -3.82
N GLY A 52 -2.60 5.70 -4.10
CA GLY A 52 -2.11 5.48 -5.45
C GLY A 52 -3.18 4.92 -6.36
N ILE A 53 -3.96 3.95 -5.87
CA ILE A 53 -5.06 3.38 -6.62
C ILE A 53 -6.18 4.40 -6.83
N ALA A 54 -6.64 5.06 -5.76
CA ALA A 54 -7.76 6.01 -5.83
C ALA A 54 -7.48 7.11 -6.86
N LYS A 55 -6.21 7.55 -6.94
CA LYS A 55 -5.74 8.57 -7.89
C LYS A 55 -5.12 8.00 -9.17
N LYS A 56 -5.22 6.69 -9.40
CA LYS A 56 -4.68 5.97 -10.57
C LYS A 56 -3.21 6.30 -10.85
N LYS A 57 -2.42 6.47 -9.80
CA LYS A 57 -1.01 6.84 -9.85
C LYS A 57 -0.14 5.65 -9.50
N MET A 58 0.73 5.32 -10.44
CA MET A 58 1.82 4.36 -10.25
C MET A 58 3.16 5.08 -10.35
N ALA A 59 4.16 4.56 -9.67
CA ALA A 59 5.55 4.97 -9.83
C ALA A 59 6.47 3.76 -9.65
N ALA A 60 7.63 3.78 -10.31
CA ALA A 60 8.64 2.76 -10.09
C ALA A 60 9.06 2.78 -8.60
N PRO A 61 8.98 1.64 -7.88
CA PRO A 61 9.40 1.55 -6.50
C PRO A 61 10.84 2.04 -6.34
N THR A 62 11.10 2.86 -5.33
CA THR A 62 12.46 3.30 -5.04
C THR A 62 13.21 2.17 -4.33
N GLU A 63 14.45 1.89 -4.75
CA GLU A 63 15.27 0.82 -4.15
C GLU A 63 15.49 1.02 -2.64
N MET A 64 15.68 -0.09 -1.95
CA MET A 64 15.95 -0.13 -0.51
C MET A 64 17.18 -0.98 -0.18
N LYS A 65 17.80 -0.67 0.97
CA LYS A 65 18.88 -1.47 1.55
C LYS A 65 18.42 -2.64 2.45
N LYS A 66 17.15 -2.65 2.90
CA LYS A 66 16.70 -3.62 3.91
C LYS A 66 15.20 -3.87 3.87
N ASP A 67 14.81 -5.12 3.74
CA ASP A 67 13.42 -5.53 3.53
C ASP A 67 12.53 -5.19 4.72
N MET A 68 11.30 -4.79 4.39
CA MET A 68 10.14 -4.80 5.25
C MET A 68 8.99 -5.05 4.27
N VAL A 69 8.29 -6.17 4.27
CA VAL A 69 7.99 -7.09 5.35
C VAL A 69 7.53 -8.40 4.70
N ASP A 70 8.22 -9.54 4.94
CA ASP A 70 7.68 -10.87 4.59
C ASP A 70 6.52 -11.30 5.51
N GLU A 71 6.32 -10.60 6.64
CA GLU A 71 5.38 -10.95 7.70
C GLU A 71 4.62 -9.75 8.28
N TRP A 72 3.36 -9.60 7.90
CA TRP A 72 2.39 -8.70 8.54
C TRP A 72 2.66 -8.53 10.03
N VAL A 73 3.04 -7.33 10.45
CA VAL A 73 3.39 -7.11 11.84
C VAL A 73 2.11 -6.86 12.65
N SER A 74 1.85 -7.70 13.65
CA SER A 74 0.76 -7.61 14.64
C SER A 74 -0.68 -7.65 14.09
N ASP A 75 -1.61 -6.89 14.66
CA ASP A 75 -3.06 -7.03 14.50
C ASP A 75 -3.59 -6.72 13.08
N ALA A 76 -2.77 -6.07 12.24
CA ALA A 76 -3.08 -5.84 10.83
C ALA A 76 -3.22 -7.14 10.04
N ARG A 77 -2.54 -8.22 10.47
CA ARG A 77 -2.69 -9.56 9.89
C ARG A 77 -4.14 -10.07 9.97
N THR A 78 -4.90 -9.64 10.99
CA THR A 78 -6.30 -10.02 11.14
C THR A 78 -7.19 -9.47 10.02
N TYR A 79 -6.70 -8.48 9.25
CA TYR A 79 -7.42 -7.87 8.13
C TYR A 79 -6.77 -8.16 6.77
N GLU A 80 -5.89 -9.17 6.71
CA GLU A 80 -5.14 -9.54 5.50
C GLU A 80 -6.11 -9.87 4.34
N GLU A 81 -7.12 -10.70 4.58
CA GLU A 81 -8.10 -11.10 3.55
C GLU A 81 -8.89 -9.92 2.99
N GLU A 82 -9.33 -8.97 3.83
CA GLU A 82 -10.05 -7.78 3.39
C GLU A 82 -9.15 -6.84 2.58
N LEU A 83 -7.88 -6.71 2.98
CA LEU A 83 -6.90 -5.89 2.27
C LEU A 83 -6.51 -6.52 0.93
N ASP A 84 -6.40 -7.84 0.86
CA ASP A 84 -6.12 -8.61 -0.34
C ASP A 84 -7.29 -8.52 -1.33
N GLY A 85 -8.53 -8.70 -0.84
CA GLY A 85 -9.75 -8.52 -1.61
C GLY A 85 -9.89 -7.10 -2.15
N LEU A 86 -9.56 -6.09 -1.34
CA LEU A 86 -9.53 -4.70 -1.78
C LEU A 86 -8.44 -4.47 -2.84
N GLY A 87 -7.23 -4.99 -2.63
CA GLY A 87 -6.12 -4.90 -3.58
C GLY A 87 -6.49 -5.48 -4.94
N PHE A 88 -7.10 -6.66 -4.96
CA PHE A 88 -7.55 -7.32 -6.19
C PHE A 88 -8.72 -6.59 -6.86
N TYR A 89 -9.74 -6.18 -6.11
CA TYR A 89 -10.84 -5.37 -6.64
C TYR A 89 -10.32 -4.13 -7.37
N LEU A 90 -9.34 -3.47 -6.77
CA LEU A 90 -8.73 -2.27 -7.30
C LEU A 90 -7.87 -2.54 -8.56
N HIS A 91 -7.16 -3.68 -8.61
CA HIS A 91 -6.52 -4.18 -9.83
C HIS A 91 -7.54 -4.34 -10.96
N CYS A 92 -8.63 -5.08 -10.72
CA CYS A 92 -9.71 -5.26 -11.68
C CYS A 92 -10.33 -3.91 -12.10
N LYS A 93 -10.49 -2.96 -11.18
CA LYS A 93 -11.00 -1.61 -11.47
C LYS A 93 -10.09 -0.86 -12.44
N SER A 94 -8.78 -0.98 -12.27
CA SER A 94 -7.79 -0.33 -13.14
C SER A 94 -7.82 -0.90 -14.57
N LEU A 95 -8.15 -2.19 -14.70
CA LEU A 95 -8.31 -2.88 -15.99
C LEU A 95 -9.71 -2.71 -16.61
N GLY A 96 -10.62 -1.98 -15.94
CA GLY A 96 -12.00 -1.80 -16.39
C GLY A 96 -12.89 -3.03 -16.20
N LEU A 97 -12.48 -3.99 -15.37
CA LEU A 97 -13.14 -5.30 -15.21
C LEU A 97 -14.23 -5.32 -14.12
N VAL A 98 -14.44 -4.25 -13.36
CA VAL A 98 -15.41 -4.21 -12.23
C VAL A 98 -16.87 -4.41 -12.67
N LYS A 99 -17.19 -4.14 -13.94
CA LYS A 99 -18.50 -4.38 -14.53
C LYS A 99 -18.45 -5.44 -15.63
N ASP A 100 -17.34 -6.17 -15.73
CA ASP A 100 -17.21 -7.24 -16.72
C ASP A 100 -18.02 -8.45 -16.22
N GLU A 101 -19.10 -8.76 -16.94
CA GLU A 101 -19.96 -9.91 -16.64
C GLU A 101 -19.32 -11.22 -17.12
N ALA A 102 -18.20 -11.16 -17.87
CA ALA A 102 -17.46 -12.34 -18.30
C ALA A 102 -16.55 -12.86 -17.18
N ASP A 103 -17.12 -13.75 -16.37
CA ASP A 103 -16.52 -14.38 -15.18
C ASP A 103 -15.09 -14.96 -15.44
N ASN A 104 -14.85 -15.50 -16.64
CA ASN A 104 -13.57 -16.10 -17.01
C ASN A 104 -12.38 -15.13 -16.95
N ARG A 105 -12.56 -13.85 -17.29
CA ARG A 105 -11.45 -12.88 -17.32
C ARG A 105 -11.04 -12.46 -15.90
N ILE A 106 -12.02 -12.25 -15.02
CA ILE A 106 -11.76 -11.95 -13.61
C ILE A 106 -11.06 -13.14 -12.94
N LEU A 107 -11.52 -14.36 -13.23
CA LEU A 107 -10.88 -15.59 -12.72
C LEU A 107 -9.43 -15.74 -13.19
N ASP A 108 -9.13 -15.39 -14.43
CA ASP A 108 -7.76 -15.48 -14.95
C ASP A 108 -6.85 -14.39 -14.36
N GLU A 109 -7.35 -13.17 -14.16
CA GLU A 109 -6.63 -12.13 -13.40
C GLU A 109 -6.42 -12.56 -11.95
N MET A 110 -7.39 -13.24 -11.32
CA MET A 110 -7.26 -13.73 -9.95
C MET A 110 -6.14 -14.76 -9.81
N LYS A 111 -6.04 -15.71 -10.75
CA LYS A 111 -4.93 -16.68 -10.80
C LYS A 111 -3.57 -16.03 -11.07
N GLY A 112 -3.56 -14.94 -11.83
CA GLY A 112 -2.34 -14.19 -12.12
C GLY A 112 -1.90 -13.27 -10.98
N PHE A 113 -2.82 -12.93 -10.07
CA PHE A 113 -2.58 -11.99 -8.97
C PHE A 113 -2.25 -12.70 -7.64
N PHE A 114 -2.89 -13.84 -7.38
CA PHE A 114 -2.70 -14.63 -6.16
C PHE A 114 -1.98 -15.97 -6.43
N GLU A 115 -1.24 -16.45 -5.44
CA GLU A 115 -0.52 -17.72 -5.41
C GLU A 115 -0.94 -18.54 -4.17
N GLY A 116 -1.37 -19.79 -4.38
CA GLY A 116 -1.70 -20.73 -3.30
C GLY A 116 -2.85 -20.27 -2.39
N GLU A 117 -2.76 -20.60 -1.10
CA GLU A 117 -3.75 -20.23 -0.06
C GLU A 117 -3.49 -18.82 0.51
N VAL A 118 -3.16 -17.86 -0.36
CA VAL A 118 -2.93 -16.41 -0.10
C VAL A 118 -1.47 -16.03 0.20
N LYS A 119 -0.67 -15.99 -0.88
CA LYS A 119 0.37 -14.99 -1.14
C LYS A 119 0.13 -14.38 -2.53
N TYR A 120 0.80 -13.28 -2.86
CA TYR A 120 0.71 -12.68 -4.19
C TYR A 120 1.74 -13.27 -5.15
N THR A 121 1.43 -13.28 -6.44
CA THR A 121 2.44 -13.53 -7.48
C THR A 121 3.48 -12.40 -7.48
N ASN A 122 4.63 -12.62 -8.13
CA ASN A 122 5.63 -11.56 -8.32
C ASN A 122 5.04 -10.34 -9.03
N GLU A 123 4.15 -10.57 -9.99
CA GLU A 123 3.42 -9.54 -10.73
C GLU A 123 2.46 -8.78 -9.80
N GLY A 124 1.74 -9.50 -8.93
CA GLY A 124 0.89 -8.90 -7.90
C GLY A 124 1.67 -7.99 -6.97
N TYR A 125 2.80 -8.46 -6.43
CA TYR A 125 3.69 -7.64 -5.60
C TYR A 125 4.22 -6.41 -6.35
N GLN A 126 4.70 -6.58 -7.59
CA GLN A 126 5.16 -5.46 -8.39
C GLN A 126 4.08 -4.40 -8.60
N LEU A 127 2.85 -4.83 -8.88
CA LEU A 127 1.74 -3.92 -9.12
C LEU A 127 1.39 -3.12 -7.86
N MET A 128 1.23 -3.80 -6.73
CA MET A 128 0.93 -3.15 -5.46
C MET A 128 2.03 -2.19 -5.04
N ASN A 129 3.30 -2.58 -5.21
CA ASN A 129 4.45 -1.71 -4.94
C ASN A 129 4.44 -0.45 -5.81
N LYS A 130 4.06 -0.59 -7.10
CA LYS A 130 3.94 0.56 -8.01
C LYS A 130 2.86 1.54 -7.56
N TYR A 131 1.70 1.04 -7.14
CA TYR A 131 0.64 1.88 -6.59
C TYR A 131 1.04 2.52 -5.26
N ALA A 132 1.62 1.76 -4.34
CA ALA A 132 2.10 2.28 -3.06
C ALA A 132 3.10 3.42 -3.26
N GLN A 133 4.09 3.24 -4.14
CA GLN A 133 5.04 4.31 -4.44
C GLN A 133 4.36 5.52 -5.11
N GLY A 134 3.39 5.30 -6.00
CA GLY A 134 2.64 6.36 -6.66
C GLY A 134 1.82 7.19 -5.68
N GLY A 135 1.11 6.55 -4.75
CA GLY A 135 0.33 7.24 -3.73
C GLY A 135 1.19 7.89 -2.66
N PHE A 136 2.34 7.30 -2.30
CA PHE A 136 3.27 7.96 -1.40
C PHE A 136 3.78 9.29 -1.96
N LYS A 137 4.06 9.37 -3.28
CA LYS A 137 4.43 10.65 -3.92
C LYS A 137 3.32 11.68 -3.77
N ILE A 138 2.06 11.29 -3.95
CA ILE A 138 0.91 12.19 -3.73
C ILE A 138 0.84 12.65 -2.27
N ILE A 139 1.02 11.73 -1.32
CA ILE A 139 1.01 12.05 0.11
C ILE A 139 2.11 13.05 0.44
N MET A 140 3.33 12.83 -0.03
CA MET A 140 4.46 13.76 0.17
C MET A 140 4.19 15.13 -0.45
N ASP A 141 3.67 15.16 -1.67
CA ASP A 141 3.40 16.41 -2.39
C ASP A 141 2.29 17.24 -1.72
N ARG A 142 1.28 16.57 -1.15
CA ARG A 142 0.06 17.23 -0.64
C ARG A 142 -0.02 17.34 0.87
N ILE A 143 0.75 16.55 1.61
CA ILE A 143 0.81 16.54 3.07
C ILE A 143 2.28 16.59 3.52
N PRO A 144 3.09 17.58 3.09
CA PRO A 144 4.54 17.55 3.32
C PRO A 144 4.95 17.70 4.80
N ASP A 145 4.18 18.45 5.61
CA ASP A 145 4.61 18.96 6.93
C ASP A 145 3.58 18.78 8.05
N THR A 146 2.76 17.72 8.00
CA THR A 146 1.85 17.41 9.11
C THR A 146 2.55 16.51 10.13
N ARG A 147 2.44 16.82 11.43
CA ARG A 147 3.06 16.04 12.52
C ARG A 147 2.05 15.37 13.44
N ASP A 148 0.80 15.86 13.44
CA ASP A 148 -0.31 15.26 14.16
C ASP A 148 -1.06 14.27 13.28
N LEU A 149 -1.33 13.08 13.80
CA LEU A 149 -1.94 12.00 13.03
C LEU A 149 -3.41 12.28 12.69
N ALA A 150 -4.16 12.94 13.58
CA ALA A 150 -5.57 13.20 13.34
C ALA A 150 -5.75 14.22 12.20
N ASP A 151 -4.92 15.27 12.20
CA ASP A 151 -4.86 16.23 11.11
C ASP A 151 -4.44 15.54 9.80
N TRP A 152 -3.41 14.68 9.87
CA TRP A 152 -2.94 13.93 8.71
C TRP A 152 -4.05 13.06 8.10
N LEU A 153 -4.78 12.31 8.93
CA LEU A 153 -5.89 11.45 8.48
C LEU A 153 -7.02 12.26 7.85
N SER A 154 -7.35 13.42 8.42
CA SER A 154 -8.38 14.30 7.90
C SER A 154 -8.02 14.82 6.51
N ILE A 155 -6.76 15.23 6.31
CA ILE A 155 -6.26 15.65 5.01
C ILE A 155 -6.23 14.47 4.03
N TYR A 156 -5.73 13.31 4.47
CA TYR A 156 -5.67 12.10 3.66
C TYR A 156 -7.05 11.68 3.12
N LEU A 157 -8.07 11.66 3.98
CA LEU A 157 -9.44 11.33 3.56
C LEU A 157 -10.00 12.38 2.60
N SER A 158 -9.78 13.67 2.87
CA SER A 158 -10.20 14.75 1.97
C SER A 158 -9.59 14.59 0.57
N ILE A 159 -8.31 14.22 0.50
CA ILE A 159 -7.65 13.94 -0.78
C ILE A 159 -8.31 12.75 -1.46
N LEU A 160 -8.62 11.66 -0.74
CA LEU A 160 -9.22 10.47 -1.35
C LEU A 160 -10.57 10.75 -2.01
N GLU A 161 -11.38 11.64 -1.45
CA GLU A 161 -12.73 11.96 -1.91
C GLU A 161 -12.79 12.85 -3.17
N GLU A 162 -11.70 13.50 -3.55
CA GLU A 162 -11.60 14.31 -4.79
C GLU A 162 -11.73 13.49 -6.09
#